data_AF-A0A167GAC1-F1
#
_entry.id   AF-A0A167GAC1-F1
#
_cell.length_a   1.000
_cell.length_b   1.000
_cell.length_c   1.000
_cell.angle_alpha   90.00
_cell.angle_beta   90.00
_cell.angle_gamma   90.00
#
_symmetry.space_group_name_H-M   'P 1'
#
loop_
_entity.id
_entity.type
_entity.pdbx_description
1 polymer ?
#
loop_
_entity_poly.entity_id
_entity_poly.type
_entity_poly.pdbx_seq_one_letter_code
_entity_poly.pdbx_strand_id
1 'polypeptide(L)' 'DIVVDSTGLKVYGNGEWHTRKHRASKRRTWRKLHLAIDAASHDIVSAELSMVNVSDGEVLGDLLRSLRRNV' A
#
# COMPACT_ATOMS: atom_id res chain seq x y z
N ASP A 1 4.17 8.78 19.14
CA ASP A 1 5.01 7.83 18.37
C ASP A 1 4.32 7.44 17.08
N ILE A 2 5.08 7.18 16.03
CA ILE A 2 4.55 6.63 14.78
C ILE A 2 5.00 5.17 14.66
N VAL A 3 4.03 4.28 14.45
CA VAL A 3 4.27 2.86 14.17
C VAL A 3 4.10 2.63 12.67
N VAL A 4 5.00 1.85 12.07
CA VAL A 4 4.94 1.50 10.65
C VAL A 4 4.92 0.00 10.52
N ASP A 5 4.00 -0.49 9.68
CA ASP A 5 3.93 -1.89 9.28
C ASP A 5 3.42 -1.99 7.83
N SER A 6 3.73 -3.08 7.16
CA SER A 6 3.28 -3.33 5.79
C SER A 6 2.47 -4.60 5.63
N THR A 7 1.43 -4.51 4.82
CA THR A 7 0.56 -5.64 4.48
C THR A 7 0.55 -5.93 2.99
N GLY A 8 0.42 -7.21 2.65
CA GLY A 8 0.31 -7.67 1.27
C GLY A 8 -1.07 -7.38 0.70
N LEU A 9 -1.12 -6.62 -0.39
CA LEU A 9 -2.32 -6.39 -1.18
C LEU A 9 -2.29 -7.16 -2.49
N LYS A 10 -3.35 -7.93 -2.75
CA LYS A 10 -3.57 -8.58 -4.04
C LYS A 10 -4.35 -7.64 -4.96
N VAL A 11 -3.70 -7.17 -6.01
CA VAL A 11 -4.28 -6.25 -6.98
C VAL A 11 -4.88 -7.05 -8.15
N TYR A 12 -6.19 -6.89 -8.33
CA TYR A 12 -6.93 -7.43 -9.46
C TYR A 12 -7.15 -6.31 -10.49
N GLY A 13 -6.93 -6.60 -11.77
CA GLY A 13 -7.39 -5.74 -12.87
C GLY A 13 -8.91 -5.83 -13.05
N ASN A 14 -9.43 -5.33 -14.19
CA ASN A 14 -10.85 -5.46 -14.57
C ASN A 14 -11.34 -6.86 -14.21
N GLY A 15 -12.31 -6.93 -13.30
CA GLY A 15 -12.49 -8.03 -12.36
C GLY A 15 -12.51 -9.45 -12.95
N GLU A 16 -12.45 -10.44 -12.07
CA GLU A 16 -12.56 -11.86 -12.44
C GLU A 16 -13.73 -12.14 -13.37
N TRP A 17 -14.85 -11.46 -13.15
CA TRP A 17 -16.03 -11.54 -13.99
C TRP A 17 -15.77 -11.08 -15.44
N HIS A 18 -15.13 -9.93 -15.64
CA HIS A 18 -14.79 -9.41 -16.97
C HIS A 18 -13.77 -10.32 -17.68
N THR A 19 -12.80 -10.85 -16.94
CA THR A 19 -11.84 -11.83 -17.47
C THR A 19 -12.53 -13.15 -17.86
N ARG A 20 -13.50 -13.64 -17.07
CA ARG A 20 -14.31 -14.82 -17.41
C ARG A 20 -15.16 -14.61 -18.67
N LYS A 21 -15.69 -13.39 -18.86
CA LYS A 21 -16.58 -13.06 -19.98
C LYS A 21 -15.84 -12.80 -21.28
N HIS A 22 -14.74 -12.05 -21.24
CA HIS A 22 -14.10 -11.53 -22.44
C HIS A 22 -12.73 -12.17 -22.73
N ARG A 23 -12.24 -13.09 -21.88
CA ARG A 23 -10.91 -13.75 -21.96
C ARG A 23 -9.71 -12.79 -22.01
N ALA A 24 -9.95 -11.48 -21.97
CA ALA A 24 -8.94 -10.45 -21.83
C ALA A 24 -8.53 -10.37 -20.35
N SER A 25 -7.46 -11.08 -19.99
CA SER A 25 -6.86 -11.02 -18.67
C SER A 25 -5.93 -9.81 -18.58
N LYS A 26 -6.12 -8.94 -17.57
CA LYS A 26 -5.02 -8.14 -17.04
C LYS A 26 -4.24 -8.96 -16.01
N ARG A 27 -2.93 -8.75 -15.94
CA ARG A 27 -2.01 -9.48 -15.06
C ARG A 27 -2.36 -9.20 -13.58
N ARG A 28 -2.61 -10.27 -12.81
CA ARG A 28 -2.72 -10.20 -11.35
C ARG A 28 -1.35 -9.89 -10.77
N THR A 29 -1.27 -8.99 -9.80
CA THR A 29 -0.02 -8.71 -9.08
C THR A 29 -0.27 -8.55 -7.61
N TRP A 30 0.76 -8.82 -6.81
CA TRP A 30 0.80 -8.41 -5.42
C TRP A 30 1.53 -7.06 -5.31
N ARG A 31 1.18 -6.30 -4.28
CA ARG A 31 1.78 -5.04 -3.84
C ARG A 31 1.90 -5.07 -2.32
N LYS A 32 2.73 -4.22 -1.74
CA LYS A 32 2.73 -3.96 -0.31
C LYS A 32 2.13 -2.58 -0.04
N LEU A 33 1.18 -2.52 0.89
CA LEU A 33 0.67 -1.28 1.45
C LEU A 33 1.39 -1.05 2.79
N HIS A 34 2.16 0.02 2.86
CA HIS A 34 2.84 0.47 4.07
C HIS A 34 1.97 1.52 4.75
N LEU A 35 1.68 1.34 6.03
CA LEU A 35 0.86 2.26 6.81
C LEU A 35 1.69 2.86 7.93
N ALA A 36 1.63 4.18 8.08
CA ALA A 36 2.09 4.89 9.26
C ALA A 36 0.89 5.24 10.13
N ILE A 37 0.93 4.82 11.39
CA ILE A 37 -0.17 4.94 12.34
C ILE A 37 0.31 5.74 13.56
N ASP A 38 -0.46 6.73 14.00
CA ASP A 38 -0.23 7.37 15.28
C ASP A 38 -0.58 6.40 16.42
N ALA A 39 0.40 6.13 17.29
CA ALA A 39 0.24 5.12 18.34
C ALA A 39 -0.79 5.50 19.41
N ALA A 40 -1.14 6.77 19.56
CA ALA A 40 -2.06 7.23 20.60
C ALA A 40 -3.51 7.28 20.11
N SER A 41 -3.74 7.80 18.90
CA SER A 41 -5.09 7.91 18.32
C SER A 41 -5.50 6.71 17.47
N HIS A 42 -4.52 5.91 17.03
CA HIS A 42 -4.68 4.85 16.03
C HIS A 42 -5.11 5.34 14.64
N ASP A 43 -4.93 6.63 14.36
CA ASP A 43 -5.22 7.18 13.04
C ASP A 43 -4.14 6.79 12.03
N ILE A 44 -4.55 6.54 10.78
CA ILE A 44 -3.64 6.41 9.66
C ILE A 44 -3.20 7.81 9.25
N VAL A 45 -1.92 8.12 9.41
CA VAL A 45 -1.36 9.45 9.17
C VAL A 45 -0.57 9.54 7.87
N SER A 46 -0.18 8.39 7.30
CA SER A 46 0.38 8.28 5.95
C SER A 46 0.26 6.85 5.43
N ALA A 47 0.25 6.69 4.11
CA ALA A 47 0.21 5.40 3.44
C ALA A 47 0.99 5.45 2.13
N GLU A 48 1.73 4.39 1.82
CA GLU A 48 2.51 4.27 0.59
C GLU A 48 2.32 2.87 -0.03
N LEU A 49 2.17 2.79 -1.35
CA LEU A 49 2.01 1.54 -2.08
C LEU A 49 3.28 1.21 -2.88
N SER A 50 3.80 -0.01 -2.73
CA SER A 50 5.06 -0.43 -3.36
C SER A 50 4.99 -1.83 -3.98
N MET A 51 6.05 -2.18 -4.72
CA MET A 51 6.28 -3.55 -5.20
C MET A 51 6.53 -4.51 -4.02
N VAL A 52 6.28 -5.81 -4.22
CA VAL A 52 6.41 -6.82 -3.14
C VAL A 52 7.83 -6.98 -2.57
N ASN A 53 8.85 -6.64 -3.35
CA ASN A 53 10.26 -6.77 -2.96
C ASN A 53 10.77 -5.57 -2.17
N VAL A 54 9.96 -4.53 -1.98
CA VAL A 54 10.33 -3.34 -1.22
C VAL A 54 10.11 -3.60 0.27
N SER A 55 11.08 -3.25 1.10
CA SER A 55 11.01 -3.33 2.55
C SER A 55 10.46 -2.03 3.16
N ASP A 56 10.00 -2.12 4.41
CA ASP A 56 9.40 -0.98 5.11
C ASP A 56 10.43 0.12 5.37
N GLY A 57 11.69 -0.26 5.61
CA GLY A 57 12.80 0.69 5.79
C GLY A 57 13.09 1.52 4.54
N GLU A 58 12.90 0.96 3.35
CA GLU A 58 13.04 1.69 2.09
C GLU A 58 11.94 2.73 1.87
N VAL A 59 10.76 2.51 2.45
CA VAL A 59 9.54 3.34 2.27
C VAL A 59 9.38 4.38 3.38
N LEU A 60 10.06 4.20 4.51
CA LEU A 60 9.97 5.08 5.69
C LEU A 60 10.16 6.56 5.35
N GLY A 61 11.12 6.88 4.48
CA GLY A 61 11.38 8.26 4.07
C GLY A 61 10.21 8.93 3.37
N ASP A 62 9.47 8.19 2.54
CA ASP A 62 8.30 8.70 1.81
C ASP A 62 7.10 8.90 2.73
N LEU A 63 6.86 7.96 3.64
CA LEU A 63 5.83 8.08 4.68
C LEU A 63 6.03 9.33 5.55
N LEU A 64 7.27 9.56 6.01
CA LEU A 64 7.59 10.73 6.84
C LEU A 64 7.54 12.04 6.06
N ARG A 65 7.88 12.04 4.76
CA ARG A 65 7.73 13.22 3.90
C ARG A 65 6.26 13.62 3.74
N SER A 66 5.36 12.65 3.57
CA SER A 66 3.92 12.89 3.47
C SER A 66 3.37 13.56 4.74
N LEU A 67 3.80 13.10 5.91
CA LEU A 67 3.43 13.71 7.20
C LEU A 67 3.84 15.19 7.29
N ARG A 68 5.07 15.52 6.88
CA ARG A 68 5.59 16.90 6.90
C ARG A 68 4.87 17.86 5.95
N ARG A 69 4.18 17.36 4.93
CA ARG A 69 3.39 18.20 4.00
C ARG A 69 2.02 18.59 4.54
N ASN A 70 1.53 17.87 5.55
CA ASN A 70 0.19 18.04 6.10
C ASN A 70 0.18 18.77 7.47
N VAL A 71 1.35 19.29 7.87
CA VAL A 71 1.53 20.16 9.06
C VAL A 71 1.67 21.61 8.61
#